data_AF-A0A954CH39-F1
#
_entry.id   AF-A0A954CH39-F1
#
_cell.length_a   1.000
_cell.length_b   1.000
_cell.length_c   1.000
_cell.angle_alpha   90.00
_cell.angle_beta   90.00
_cell.angle_gamma   90.00
#
_symmetry.space_group_name_H-M   'P 1'
#
loop_
_entity.id
_entity.type
_entity.pdbx_description
1 polymer ?
#
loop_
_entity_poly.entity_id
_entity_poly.type
_entity_poly.pdbx_seq_one_letter_code
_entity_poly.pdbx_strand_id
1 'polypeptide(L)'
;MLSRHRAGFTLVELMVVIGILGLLVTVLAVSVTRHFTKANADLDRVNMGKLVSSLQSTTADAAGKKRLNQKDHLDKSGAQFFEVCFRQAVLGADELDNIVSLGGSNVKADRADLGKDFKLDESACSYTAPKVAEFQKLMQSRERTVLFCFNSRNWNNYDSLNYGTLVAWSDGEVEYLTYEDVADRYEITEEEWNDPSQLIGKKAPFDHTYE
;
A
#
# COMPACT_ATOMS: atom_id res chain seq x y z
N MET A 1 -61.35 -15.64 20.64
CA MET A 1 -60.47 -15.64 21.82
C MET A 1 -59.32 -16.59 21.53
N LEU A 2 -58.08 -16.10 21.57
CA LEU A 2 -56.86 -16.81 21.16
C LEU A 2 -56.52 -17.98 22.10
N SER A 3 -55.97 -19.06 21.54
CA SER A 3 -54.88 -19.77 22.21
C SER A 3 -53.76 -20.04 21.21
N ARG A 4 -52.78 -19.15 21.21
CA ARG A 4 -51.58 -19.22 20.39
C ARG A 4 -50.65 -20.20 21.11
N HIS A 5 -50.55 -21.44 20.65
CA HIS A 5 -49.59 -22.41 21.19
C HIS A 5 -48.17 -21.84 21.05
N ARG A 6 -47.62 -21.34 22.17
CA ARG A 6 -46.20 -21.07 22.29
C ARG A 6 -45.53 -22.40 22.59
N ALA A 7 -45.10 -23.12 21.55
CA ALA A 7 -44.17 -24.23 21.72
C ALA A 7 -42.86 -23.65 22.28
N GLY A 8 -42.49 -24.06 23.49
CA GLY A 8 -41.23 -23.66 24.11
C GLY A 8 -40.07 -24.39 23.43
N PHE A 9 -39.02 -23.64 23.09
CA PHE A 9 -37.80 -24.18 22.49
C PHE A 9 -37.04 -25.03 23.53
N THR A 10 -36.65 -26.24 23.17
CA THR A 10 -35.92 -27.13 24.09
C THR A 10 -34.45 -26.75 24.16
N LEU A 11 -33.81 -27.03 25.30
CA LEU A 11 -32.36 -26.78 25.48
C LEU A 11 -31.53 -27.59 24.47
N VAL A 12 -31.98 -28.79 24.12
CA VAL A 12 -31.32 -29.66 23.14
C VAL A 12 -31.40 -29.05 21.73
N GLU A 13 -32.55 -28.52 21.31
CA GLU A 13 -32.69 -27.82 20.03
C GLU A 13 -31.72 -26.62 19.94
N LEU A 14 -31.54 -25.88 21.04
CA LEU A 14 -30.58 -24.78 21.10
C LEU A 14 -29.13 -25.25 20.94
N MET A 15 -28.75 -26.34 21.61
CA MET A 15 -27.40 -26.90 21.49
C MET A 15 -27.10 -27.38 20.07
N VAL A 16 -28.08 -28.01 19.40
CA VAL A 16 -27.94 -28.45 18.01
C VAL A 16 -27.76 -27.26 17.07
N VAL A 17 -28.56 -26.19 17.24
CA VAL A 17 -28.44 -24.96 16.43
C VAL A 17 -27.09 -24.29 16.63
N ILE A 18 -26.63 -24.13 17.87
CA ILE A 18 -25.31 -23.54 18.16
C ILE A 18 -24.18 -24.39 17.57
N GLY A 19 -24.28 -25.73 17.64
CA GLY A 19 -23.31 -26.64 17.05
C GLY A 19 -23.21 -26.49 15.51
N ILE A 20 -24.36 -26.43 14.83
CA ILE A 20 -24.41 -26.22 13.37
C ILE A 20 -23.88 -24.83 13.01
N LEU A 21 -24.26 -23.78 13.75
CA LEU A 21 -23.76 -22.42 13.52
C LEU A 21 -22.24 -22.35 13.71
N GLY A 22 -21.70 -22.99 14.76
CA GLY A 22 -20.25 -23.04 14.99
C GLY A 22 -19.50 -23.68 13.84
N LEU A 23 -20.01 -24.79 13.29
CA LEU A 23 -19.41 -25.47 12.14
C LEU A 23 -19.51 -24.63 10.85
N LEU A 24 -20.63 -23.94 10.63
CA LEU A 24 -20.79 -23.05 9.47
C LEU A 24 -19.85 -21.85 9.55
N VAL A 25 -19.71 -21.23 10.72
CA VAL A 25 -18.84 -20.06 10.91
C VAL A 25 -17.37 -20.41 10.65
N THR A 26 -16.88 -21.57 11.07
CA THR A 26 -15.48 -21.95 10.84
C THR A 26 -15.16 -22.15 9.37
N VAL A 27 -16.03 -22.82 8.61
CA VAL A 27 -15.87 -22.99 7.16
C VAL A 27 -15.96 -21.65 6.43
N LEU A 28 -16.92 -20.81 6.80
CA LEU A 28 -17.10 -19.49 6.19
C LEU A 28 -15.92 -18.55 6.50
N ALA A 29 -15.37 -18.60 7.72
CA ALA A 29 -14.27 -17.72 8.12
C ALA A 29 -13.04 -17.85 7.21
N VAL A 30 -12.66 -19.08 6.82
CA VAL A 30 -11.50 -19.32 5.94
C VAL A 30 -11.74 -18.74 4.54
N SER A 31 -12.94 -18.95 3.99
CA SER A 31 -13.29 -18.44 2.66
C SER A 31 -13.43 -16.91 2.65
N VAL A 32 -14.13 -16.34 3.63
CA VAL A 32 -14.41 -14.91 3.74
C VAL A 32 -13.13 -14.11 3.96
N THR A 33 -12.22 -14.59 4.82
CA THR A 33 -10.92 -13.94 5.05
C THR A 33 -10.12 -13.79 3.75
N ARG A 34 -10.05 -14.84 2.93
CA ARG A 34 -9.36 -14.79 1.62
C ARG A 34 -9.98 -13.78 0.65
N HIS A 35 -11.32 -13.70 0.62
CA HIS A 35 -12.02 -12.71 -0.20
C HIS A 35 -11.74 -11.28 0.26
N PHE A 36 -11.67 -11.03 1.57
CA PHE A 36 -11.31 -9.72 2.11
C PHE A 36 -9.85 -9.34 1.81
N THR A 37 -8.89 -10.26 1.96
CA THR A 37 -7.48 -9.99 1.62
C THR A 37 -7.32 -9.60 0.16
N LYS A 38 -8.00 -10.32 -0.75
CA LYS A 38 -7.99 -9.98 -2.18
C LYS A 38 -8.65 -8.63 -2.46
N ALA A 39 -9.80 -8.36 -1.85
CA ALA A 39 -10.48 -7.07 -2.01
C ALA A 39 -9.61 -5.90 -1.49
N ASN A 40 -8.91 -6.09 -0.38
CA ASN A 40 -7.96 -5.11 0.15
C ASN A 40 -6.79 -4.90 -0.82
N ALA A 41 -6.25 -5.96 -1.42
CA ALA A 41 -5.20 -5.85 -2.45
C ALA A 41 -5.67 -5.06 -3.67
N ASP A 42 -6.87 -5.33 -4.17
CA ASP A 42 -7.45 -4.60 -5.30
C ASP A 42 -7.68 -3.12 -4.95
N LEU A 43 -8.14 -2.82 -3.73
CA LEU A 43 -8.31 -1.45 -3.25
C LEU A 43 -6.99 -0.72 -3.04
N ASP A 44 -5.98 -1.39 -2.48
CA ASP A 44 -4.63 -0.83 -2.31
C ASP A 44 -3.98 -0.56 -3.67
N ARG A 45 -4.18 -1.44 -4.66
CA ARG A 45 -3.78 -1.20 -6.05
C ARG A 45 -4.43 0.06 -6.62
N VAL A 46 -5.72 0.23 -6.39
CA VAL A 46 -6.46 1.44 -6.81
C VAL A 46 -5.95 2.68 -6.07
N ASN A 47 -5.70 2.61 -4.76
CA ASN A 47 -5.20 3.72 -3.97
C ASN A 47 -3.78 4.13 -4.40
N MET A 48 -2.90 3.16 -4.63
CA MET A 48 -1.57 3.40 -5.19
C MET A 48 -1.68 4.04 -6.58
N GLY A 49 -2.57 3.55 -7.45
CA GLY A 49 -2.79 4.15 -8.77
C GLY A 49 -3.27 5.60 -8.72
N LYS A 50 -4.15 5.93 -7.76
CA LYS A 50 -4.56 7.33 -7.49
C LYS A 50 -3.38 8.20 -7.07
N LEU A 51 -2.50 7.69 -6.19
CA LEU A 51 -1.29 8.40 -5.79
C LEU A 51 -0.37 8.66 -6.99
N VAL A 52 -0.09 7.64 -7.81
CA VAL A 52 0.76 7.80 -9.01
C VAL A 52 0.15 8.83 -9.96
N SER A 53 -1.15 8.73 -10.22
CA SER A 53 -1.86 9.66 -11.12
C SER A 53 -1.82 11.10 -10.60
N SER A 54 -2.03 11.30 -9.29
CA SER A 54 -1.98 12.62 -8.66
C SER A 54 -0.56 13.21 -8.75
N LEU A 55 0.46 12.42 -8.40
CA LEU A 55 1.87 12.81 -8.53
C LEU A 55 2.24 13.13 -9.99
N GLN A 56 1.85 12.31 -10.96
CA GLN A 56 2.07 12.55 -12.38
C GLN A 56 1.42 13.84 -12.86
N SER A 57 0.14 14.04 -12.52
CA SER A 57 -0.60 15.23 -12.96
C SER A 57 0.00 16.52 -12.39
N THR A 58 0.32 16.53 -11.09
CA THR A 58 0.85 17.73 -10.43
C THR A 58 2.29 18.00 -10.81
N THR A 59 3.10 16.96 -11.03
CA THR A 59 4.49 17.12 -11.47
C THR A 59 4.63 17.26 -12.98
N ALA A 60 3.58 17.12 -13.78
CA ALA A 60 3.60 17.57 -15.17
C ALA A 60 3.67 19.10 -15.26
N ASP A 61 3.08 19.82 -14.30
CA ASP A 61 3.12 21.28 -14.21
C ASP A 61 4.48 21.81 -13.70
N ALA A 62 4.92 22.93 -14.28
CA ALA A 62 6.18 23.57 -13.92
C ALA A 62 6.17 24.09 -12.46
N ALA A 63 5.01 24.54 -11.95
CA ALA A 63 4.94 24.98 -10.56
C ALA A 63 5.04 23.79 -9.60
N GLY A 64 4.37 22.66 -9.89
CA GLY A 64 4.51 21.43 -9.11
C GLY A 64 5.96 20.91 -9.06
N LYS A 65 6.63 20.84 -10.22
CA LYS A 65 8.06 20.48 -10.28
C LYS A 65 8.93 21.42 -9.43
N LYS A 66 8.68 22.73 -9.51
CA LYS A 66 9.43 23.74 -8.76
C LYS A 66 9.24 23.60 -7.26
N ARG A 67 8.03 23.27 -6.79
CA ARG A 67 7.75 23.07 -5.37
C ARG A 67 8.54 21.88 -4.79
N LEU A 68 8.71 20.81 -5.56
CA LEU A 68 9.54 19.65 -5.18
C LEU A 68 11.05 19.93 -5.28
N ASN A 69 11.50 20.74 -6.26
CA ASN A 69 12.93 21.00 -6.52
C ASN A 69 13.62 21.96 -5.54
N GLN A 70 13.07 22.15 -4.35
CA GLN A 70 13.74 22.94 -3.32
C GLN A 70 14.88 22.11 -2.72
N LYS A 71 16.05 22.74 -2.49
CA LYS A 71 17.26 22.04 -2.01
C LYS A 71 16.99 21.21 -0.75
N ASP A 72 16.17 21.72 0.16
CA ASP A 72 15.85 21.07 1.44
C ASP A 72 15.00 19.80 1.28
N HIS A 73 14.52 19.50 0.07
CA HIS A 73 13.64 18.37 -0.23
C HIS A 73 14.35 17.28 -1.01
N LEU A 74 15.44 17.61 -1.72
CA LEU A 74 16.05 16.74 -2.73
C LEU A 74 16.46 15.37 -2.19
N ASP A 75 16.91 15.30 -0.93
CA ASP A 75 17.37 14.08 -0.27
C ASP A 75 16.27 13.34 0.52
N LYS A 76 15.02 13.83 0.50
CA LYS A 76 13.90 13.22 1.23
C LYS A 76 13.34 12.03 0.46
N SER A 77 13.32 10.85 1.10
CA SER A 77 12.83 9.59 0.55
C SER A 77 11.79 8.92 1.47
N GLY A 78 11.19 7.81 1.03
CA GLY A 78 10.26 7.03 1.85
C GLY A 78 9.08 7.86 2.37
N ALA A 79 8.78 7.78 3.66
CA ALA A 79 7.73 8.59 4.28
C ALA A 79 7.99 10.11 4.15
N GLN A 80 9.26 10.54 4.21
CA GLN A 80 9.61 11.96 4.11
C GLN A 80 9.34 12.51 2.70
N PHE A 81 9.42 11.68 1.66
CA PHE A 81 8.99 12.07 0.32
C PHE A 81 7.50 12.43 0.30
N PHE A 82 6.65 11.58 0.88
CA PHE A 82 5.21 11.84 0.97
C PHE A 82 4.91 13.06 1.85
N GLU A 83 5.61 13.24 2.97
CA GLU A 83 5.54 14.45 3.79
C GLU A 83 5.76 15.71 2.95
N VAL A 84 6.84 15.75 2.17
CA VAL A 84 7.13 16.87 1.26
C VAL A 84 5.99 17.06 0.26
N CYS A 85 5.48 15.98 -0.33
CA CYS A 85 4.40 16.06 -1.31
C CYS A 85 3.12 16.69 -0.72
N PHE A 86 2.76 16.35 0.51
CA PHE A 86 1.61 16.99 1.18
C PHE A 86 1.89 18.43 1.59
N ARG A 87 3.06 18.71 2.21
CA ARG A 87 3.45 20.07 2.62
C ARG A 87 3.49 21.07 1.46
N GLN A 88 3.92 20.58 0.30
CA GLN A 88 4.05 21.37 -0.92
C GLN A 88 2.79 21.34 -1.79
N ALA A 89 1.67 20.80 -1.31
CA ALA A 89 0.44 20.66 -2.08
C ALA A 89 0.68 20.05 -3.47
N VAL A 90 1.50 19.00 -3.51
CA VAL A 90 1.69 18.13 -4.67
C VAL A 90 0.66 17.00 -4.61
N LEU A 91 0.40 16.49 -3.41
CA LEU A 91 -0.73 15.63 -3.07
C LEU A 91 -1.74 16.44 -2.24
N GLY A 92 -3.03 16.22 -2.49
CA GLY A 92 -4.11 16.81 -1.72
C GLY A 92 -4.40 16.07 -0.41
N ALA A 93 -5.26 16.65 0.42
CA ALA A 93 -5.63 16.06 1.71
C ALA A 93 -6.41 14.74 1.57
N ASP A 94 -7.11 14.56 0.45
CA ASP A 94 -7.88 13.35 0.19
C ASP A 94 -6.99 12.16 -0.16
N GLU A 95 -5.76 12.41 -0.59
CA GLU A 95 -4.75 11.40 -0.86
C GLU A 95 -4.02 10.90 0.39
N LEU A 96 -4.24 11.51 1.55
CA LEU A 96 -3.61 11.07 2.80
C LEU A 96 -4.07 9.67 3.21
N ASP A 97 -5.32 9.29 2.93
CA ASP A 97 -5.78 7.92 3.16
C ASP A 97 -5.17 6.93 2.17
N ASN A 98 -4.74 7.40 1.00
CA ASN A 98 -4.19 6.52 -0.04
C ASN A 98 -2.75 6.09 0.28
N ILE A 99 -2.04 6.79 1.17
CA ILE A 99 -0.67 6.44 1.61
C ILE A 99 -0.62 5.33 2.67
N VAL A 100 -1.77 4.83 3.11
CA VAL A 100 -1.93 3.74 4.09
C VAL A 100 -2.59 2.53 3.44
N SER A 101 -1.97 1.36 3.56
CA SER A 101 -2.52 0.08 3.12
C SER A 101 -3.70 -0.34 3.99
N LEU A 102 -4.77 -0.82 3.36
CA LEU A 102 -5.93 -1.40 4.05
C LEU A 102 -5.61 -2.76 4.69
N GLY A 103 -4.61 -3.47 4.17
CA GLY A 103 -4.07 -4.70 4.77
C GLY A 103 -2.95 -4.47 5.79
N GLY A 104 -2.50 -3.22 5.95
CA GLY A 104 -1.33 -2.87 6.75
C GLY A 104 -1.60 -2.67 8.23
N SER A 105 -0.52 -2.63 9.02
CA SER A 105 -0.54 -2.30 10.45
C SER A 105 -0.38 -0.79 10.73
N ASN A 106 -0.38 0.03 9.68
CA ASN A 106 -0.13 1.46 9.75
C ASN A 106 -1.28 2.23 10.40
N VAL A 107 -0.92 3.27 11.16
CA VAL A 107 -1.88 4.21 11.74
C VAL A 107 -2.20 5.27 10.69
N LYS A 108 -3.45 5.73 10.60
CA LYS A 108 -3.77 6.83 9.68
C LYS A 108 -3.22 8.15 10.21
N ALA A 109 -2.66 8.96 9.32
CA ALA A 109 -2.29 10.34 9.63
C ALA A 109 -3.55 11.21 9.74
N ASP A 110 -3.52 12.20 10.65
CA ASP A 110 -4.62 13.15 10.79
C ASP A 110 -4.60 14.18 9.66
N ARG A 111 -5.73 14.31 8.97
CA ARG A 111 -5.91 15.30 7.89
C ARG A 111 -5.88 16.74 8.42
N ALA A 112 -6.23 16.95 9.70
CA ALA A 112 -6.28 18.28 10.31
C ALA A 112 -4.88 18.93 10.43
N ASP A 113 -3.83 18.12 10.44
CA ASP A 113 -2.44 18.57 10.62
C ASP A 113 -1.75 18.95 9.29
N LEU A 114 -2.45 18.83 8.16
CA LEU A 114 -1.91 19.17 6.85
C LEU A 114 -1.66 20.68 6.72
N GLY A 115 -0.39 21.05 6.52
CA GLY A 115 0.06 22.42 6.44
C GLY A 115 1.57 22.53 6.29
N LYS A 116 2.12 23.74 6.43
CA LYS A 116 3.57 23.99 6.28
C LYS A 116 4.43 23.24 7.30
N ASP A 117 3.87 22.92 8.47
CA ASP A 117 4.53 22.25 9.58
C ASP A 117 4.15 20.78 9.72
N PHE A 118 3.40 20.24 8.74
CA PHE A 118 3.01 18.83 8.72
C PHE A 118 4.24 17.93 8.81
N LYS A 119 4.17 16.94 9.68
CA LYS A 119 5.17 15.87 9.78
C LYS A 119 4.47 14.54 9.67
N LEU A 120 4.94 13.70 8.76
CA LEU A 120 4.38 12.38 8.57
C LEU A 120 5.16 11.40 9.44
N ASP A 121 4.48 10.78 10.39
CA ASP A 121 5.04 9.65 11.14
C ASP A 121 5.31 8.49 10.17
N GLU A 122 6.46 7.84 10.27
CA GLU A 122 6.77 6.69 9.42
C GLU A 122 5.72 5.60 9.56
N SER A 123 5.16 5.41 10.76
CA SER A 123 4.07 4.48 11.03
C SER A 123 2.77 4.82 10.31
N ALA A 124 2.66 6.02 9.74
CA ALA A 124 1.51 6.46 8.95
C ALA A 124 1.71 6.41 7.43
N CYS A 125 2.81 5.83 6.96
CA CYS A 125 3.04 5.55 5.55
C CYS A 125 3.29 4.06 5.31
N SER A 126 2.55 3.46 4.40
CA SER A 126 2.74 2.05 4.00
C SER A 126 3.73 1.87 2.86
N TYR A 127 4.06 2.95 2.15
CA TYR A 127 4.90 2.89 0.96
C TYR A 127 6.32 3.39 1.22
N THR A 128 7.24 2.94 0.37
CA THR A 128 8.56 3.53 0.20
C THR A 128 8.63 4.23 -1.15
N ALA A 129 9.40 5.31 -1.23
CA ALA A 129 9.54 6.16 -2.41
C ALA A 129 10.99 6.59 -2.59
N PRO A 130 11.45 6.87 -3.83
CA PRO A 130 12.78 7.42 -4.12
C PRO A 130 12.99 8.76 -3.43
N LYS A 131 14.22 9.27 -3.49
CA LYS A 131 14.42 10.67 -3.09
C LYS A 131 13.66 11.61 -4.04
N VAL A 132 13.52 12.87 -3.66
CA VAL A 132 12.81 13.85 -4.50
C VAL A 132 13.61 14.20 -5.77
N ALA A 133 14.95 14.26 -5.70
CA ALA A 133 15.85 14.62 -6.82
C ALA A 133 15.78 13.69 -8.06
N GLU A 134 14.93 12.71 -7.99
CA GLU A 134 15.29 11.34 -8.19
C GLU A 134 14.10 10.71 -8.91
N PHE A 135 12.98 10.73 -8.17
CA PHE A 135 11.62 10.78 -8.66
C PHE A 135 11.49 11.61 -9.95
N GLN A 136 12.03 12.82 -9.99
CA GLN A 136 11.85 13.67 -11.18
C GLN A 136 12.53 13.14 -12.43
N LYS A 137 13.66 12.44 -12.30
CA LYS A 137 14.32 11.84 -13.47
C LYS A 137 13.61 10.55 -13.87
N LEU A 138 13.10 9.80 -12.91
CA LEU A 138 12.26 8.62 -13.17
C LEU A 138 11.00 8.97 -13.95
N MET A 139 10.34 10.07 -13.58
CA MET A 139 9.16 10.59 -14.28
C MET A 139 9.44 11.11 -15.69
N GLN A 140 10.71 11.31 -16.04
CA GLN A 140 11.17 11.72 -17.37
C GLN A 140 11.85 10.57 -18.12
N SER A 141 12.03 9.42 -17.47
CA SER A 141 12.65 8.25 -18.05
C SER A 141 11.77 7.70 -19.16
N ARG A 142 12.41 7.20 -20.22
CA ARG A 142 11.73 6.42 -21.27
C ARG A 142 11.60 4.95 -20.90
N GLU A 143 12.34 4.53 -19.88
CA GLU A 143 12.31 3.17 -19.38
C GLU A 143 11.24 3.04 -18.30
N ARG A 144 10.55 1.89 -18.32
CA ARG A 144 9.59 1.53 -17.30
C ARG A 144 10.35 1.21 -16.02
N THR A 145 10.21 2.07 -15.02
CA THR A 145 10.97 2.00 -13.76
C THR A 145 10.03 2.05 -12.58
N VAL A 146 10.39 1.42 -11.48
CA VAL A 146 9.59 1.45 -10.25
C VAL A 146 9.59 2.87 -9.66
N LEU A 147 8.40 3.40 -9.35
CA LEU A 147 8.22 4.66 -8.64
C LEU A 147 8.09 4.48 -7.14
N PHE A 148 7.29 3.51 -6.67
CA PHE A 148 7.14 3.19 -5.25
C PHE A 148 6.53 1.81 -5.05
N CYS A 149 6.79 1.20 -3.91
CA CYS A 149 6.23 -0.09 -3.48
C CYS A 149 5.92 -0.05 -1.98
N PHE A 150 5.41 -1.16 -1.41
CA PHE A 150 5.27 -1.25 0.04
C PHE A 150 6.62 -1.17 0.76
N ASN A 151 6.64 -0.55 1.94
CA ASN A 151 7.78 -0.62 2.83
C ASN A 151 7.88 -1.99 3.51
N SER A 152 9.00 -2.22 4.20
CA SER A 152 9.32 -3.47 4.88
C SER A 152 8.22 -4.02 5.80
N ARG A 153 7.44 -3.14 6.44
CA ARG A 153 6.35 -3.52 7.36
C ARG A 153 5.11 -4.06 6.64
N ASN A 154 4.97 -3.76 5.35
CA ASN A 154 3.77 -4.06 4.55
C ASN A 154 4.03 -5.00 3.38
N TRP A 155 5.29 -5.41 3.20
CA TRP A 155 5.70 -6.24 2.07
C TRP A 155 4.93 -7.56 1.98
N ASN A 156 4.51 -8.08 3.13
CA ASN A 156 3.79 -9.35 3.26
C ASN A 156 2.30 -9.15 3.62
N ASN A 157 1.72 -8.00 3.26
CA ASN A 157 0.30 -7.71 3.56
C ASN A 157 -0.68 -8.67 2.84
N TYR A 158 -0.22 -9.40 1.83
CA TYR A 158 -1.03 -10.35 1.08
C TYR A 158 -0.48 -11.77 1.25
N ASP A 159 -1.42 -12.72 1.27
CA ASP A 159 -1.28 -14.06 1.85
C ASP A 159 0.00 -14.84 1.48
N SER A 160 0.48 -15.61 2.46
CA SER A 160 1.70 -16.45 2.48
C SER A 160 1.84 -17.50 1.37
N LEU A 161 0.79 -17.76 0.59
CA LEU A 161 0.86 -18.67 -0.56
C LEU A 161 1.33 -17.97 -1.84
N ASN A 162 1.34 -16.63 -1.86
CA ASN A 162 1.83 -15.81 -2.96
C ASN A 162 2.61 -14.62 -2.36
N TYR A 163 3.76 -14.84 -1.72
CA TYR A 163 4.58 -13.73 -1.22
C TYR A 163 4.84 -12.72 -2.34
N GLY A 164 4.30 -11.51 -2.19
CA GLY A 164 4.27 -10.53 -3.27
C GLY A 164 3.88 -9.13 -2.81
N THR A 165 4.35 -8.12 -3.54
CA THR A 165 4.19 -6.70 -3.21
C THR A 165 3.55 -5.94 -4.37
N LEU A 166 2.76 -4.91 -4.06
CA LEU A 166 2.30 -3.98 -5.09
C LEU A 166 3.43 -3.00 -5.43
N VAL A 167 3.60 -2.79 -6.73
CA VAL A 167 4.62 -1.93 -7.30
C VAL A 167 3.96 -0.97 -8.26
N ALA A 168 4.22 0.33 -8.06
CA ALA A 168 3.87 1.38 -9.00
C ALA A 168 5.03 1.62 -9.97
N TRP A 169 4.70 1.77 -11.25
CA TRP A 169 5.65 2.01 -12.34
C TRP A 169 5.57 3.46 -12.85
N SER A 170 6.64 3.90 -13.51
CA SER A 170 6.80 5.26 -14.06
C SER A 170 5.75 5.62 -15.12
N ASP A 171 5.22 4.61 -15.80
CA ASP A 171 4.15 4.73 -16.80
C ASP A 171 2.74 4.87 -16.19
N GLY A 172 2.60 4.79 -14.87
CA GLY A 172 1.33 4.89 -14.16
C GLY A 172 0.69 3.56 -13.81
N GLU A 173 1.21 2.44 -14.32
CA GLU A 173 0.67 1.12 -13.99
C GLU A 173 1.04 0.72 -12.56
N VAL A 174 0.12 -0.01 -11.92
CA VAL A 174 0.39 -0.68 -10.64
C VAL A 174 0.24 -2.17 -10.87
N GLU A 175 1.25 -2.95 -10.51
CA GLU A 175 1.33 -4.39 -10.70
C GLU A 175 1.54 -5.08 -9.34
N TYR A 176 1.02 -6.30 -9.21
CA TYR A 176 1.35 -7.17 -8.10
C TYR A 176 2.46 -8.10 -8.54
N LEU A 177 3.60 -8.07 -7.86
CA LEU A 177 4.75 -8.91 -8.16
C LEU A 177 4.96 -9.94 -7.07
N THR A 178 5.05 -11.21 -7.44
CA THR A 178 5.45 -12.29 -6.53
C THR A 178 6.96 -12.45 -6.49
N TYR A 179 7.50 -13.12 -5.48
CA TYR A 179 8.93 -13.50 -5.46
C TYR A 179 9.36 -14.19 -6.76
N GLU A 180 8.56 -15.12 -7.29
CA GLU A 180 8.88 -15.81 -8.56
C GLU A 180 9.00 -14.82 -9.72
N ASP A 181 8.05 -13.86 -9.83
CA ASP A 181 8.12 -12.81 -10.85
C ASP A 181 9.40 -11.98 -10.72
N VAL A 182 9.87 -11.75 -9.49
CA VAL A 182 11.02 -10.87 -9.24
C VAL A 182 12.34 -11.62 -9.38
N ALA A 183 12.41 -12.86 -8.93
CA ALA A 183 13.58 -13.72 -9.11
C ALA A 183 13.86 -13.96 -10.60
N ASP A 184 12.83 -14.25 -11.40
CA ASP A 184 12.98 -14.54 -12.83
C ASP A 184 13.29 -13.31 -13.68
N ARG A 185 12.64 -12.17 -13.38
CA ARG A 185 12.77 -10.95 -14.21
C ARG A 185 13.95 -10.07 -13.79
N TYR A 186 14.40 -10.21 -12.55
CA TYR A 186 15.24 -9.20 -11.89
C TYR A 186 16.39 -9.78 -11.04
N GLU A 187 16.56 -11.11 -11.03
CA GLU A 187 17.68 -11.79 -10.36
C GLU A 187 17.76 -11.52 -8.83
N ILE A 188 16.63 -11.22 -8.19
CA ILE A 188 16.55 -11.04 -6.72
C ILE A 188 16.43 -12.40 -6.04
N THR A 189 17.28 -12.67 -5.05
CA THR A 189 17.24 -13.93 -4.28
C THR A 189 16.14 -13.92 -3.21
N GLU A 190 15.73 -15.10 -2.75
CA GLU A 190 14.73 -15.24 -1.68
C GLU A 190 15.19 -14.61 -0.35
N GLU A 191 16.50 -14.63 -0.08
CA GLU A 191 17.09 -14.01 1.11
C GLU A 191 17.01 -12.48 1.03
N GLU A 192 17.34 -11.90 -0.12
CA GLU A 192 17.20 -10.47 -0.38
C GLU A 192 15.73 -10.05 -0.37
N TRP A 193 14.84 -10.84 -0.98
CA TRP A 193 13.39 -10.61 -0.97
C TRP A 193 12.81 -10.55 0.45
N ASN A 194 13.33 -11.37 1.37
CA ASN A 194 12.90 -11.46 2.75
C ASN A 194 13.62 -10.47 3.70
N ASP A 195 14.67 -9.76 3.24
CA ASP A 195 15.34 -8.67 3.97
C ASP A 195 15.21 -7.34 3.22
N PRO A 196 14.14 -6.56 3.48
CA PRO A 196 13.85 -5.31 2.80
C PRO A 196 14.94 -4.24 2.89
N SER A 197 15.87 -4.36 3.84
CA SER A 197 17.00 -3.43 3.97
C SER A 197 18.07 -3.65 2.91
N GLN A 198 18.13 -4.85 2.32
CA GLN A 198 19.12 -5.22 1.28
C GLN A 198 18.62 -4.95 -0.14
N LEU A 199 17.30 -4.80 -0.33
CA LEU A 199 16.68 -4.46 -1.61
C LEU A 199 16.76 -2.96 -1.94
N ILE A 200 17.08 -2.12 -0.96
CA ILE A 200 17.28 -0.69 -1.15
C ILE A 200 18.74 -0.48 -1.56
N GLY A 201 18.97 -0.14 -2.85
CA GLY A 201 20.29 0.27 -3.34
C GLY A 201 21.12 -0.80 -4.06
N LYS A 202 20.59 -1.99 -4.36
CA LYS A 202 21.28 -2.98 -5.22
C LYS A 202 20.35 -3.66 -6.23
N LYS A 203 20.72 -3.47 -7.52
CA LYS A 203 20.33 -4.11 -8.79
C LYS A 203 18.85 -4.53 -8.98
N ALA A 204 18.31 -4.04 -10.10
CA ALA A 204 16.91 -3.72 -10.34
C ALA A 204 15.92 -4.88 -10.25
N PRO A 205 14.62 -4.67 -9.92
CA PRO A 205 13.69 -3.77 -10.63
C PRO A 205 13.77 -2.29 -10.25
N PHE A 206 14.60 -1.99 -9.26
CA PHE A 206 14.96 -0.69 -8.70
C PHE A 206 16.18 0.00 -9.35
N ASP A 207 16.49 -0.20 -10.64
CA ASP A 207 17.56 0.60 -11.25
C ASP A 207 17.10 2.05 -11.32
N HIS A 208 17.83 2.91 -10.62
CA HIS A 208 17.63 4.35 -10.51
C HIS A 208 16.46 4.85 -9.65
N THR A 209 16.08 4.14 -8.57
CA THR A 209 15.54 4.78 -7.35
C THR A 209 16.68 4.78 -6.31
N TYR A 210 17.27 5.94 -6.06
CA TYR A 210 18.70 6.15 -5.88
C TYR A 210 19.17 6.05 -4.43
N GLU A 211 20.49 5.85 -4.34
CA GLU A 211 21.38 6.46 -3.36
C GLU A 211 21.87 7.85 -3.82
#